data_AF-A0A534XGJ6-F1
#
_entry.id   AF-A0A534XGJ6-F1
#
_cell.length_a   1.000
_cell.length_b   1.000
_cell.length_c   1.000
_cell.angle_alpha   90.00
_cell.angle_beta   90.00
_cell.angle_gamma   90.00
#
_symmetry.space_group_name_H-M   'P 1'
#
loop_
_entity.id
_entity.type
_entity.pdbx_description
1 polymer ?
#
loop_
_entity_poly.entity_id
_entity_poly.type
_entity_poly.pdbx_seq_one_letter_code
_entity_poly.pdbx_strand_id
1 'polypeptide(L)'
;GKVFVPPLVNSPESLAPADEFVEVADRGVVTTFCIVNIPVIGRALELPYVVASIALDGADISIHALIQECKPEEVRMGMRVEAVWKPDGEREGSHEDILHFRPTGEPDMPREGFINRL
;
A
#
# COMPACT_ATOMS: atom_id res chain seq x y z
N GLY A 1 12.22 16.85 -3.11
CA GLY A 1 11.12 17.03 -2.14
C GLY A 1 10.70 15.67 -1.62
N LYS A 2 9.58 15.59 -0.89
CA LYS A 2 8.94 14.31 -0.56
C LYS A 2 7.81 14.03 -1.55
N VAL A 3 7.58 12.75 -1.87
CA VAL A 3 6.53 12.27 -2.77
C VAL A 3 5.39 11.68 -1.94
N PHE A 4 4.18 12.21 -2.12
CA PHE A 4 2.99 11.80 -1.39
C PHE A 4 2.00 11.07 -2.30
N VAL A 5 1.45 9.96 -1.79
CA VAL A 5 0.36 9.21 -2.41
C VAL A 5 -0.68 8.87 -1.33
N PRO A 6 -1.96 9.23 -1.51
CA PRO A 6 -2.53 10.03 -2.61
C PRO A 6 -1.91 11.44 -2.72
N PRO A 7 -1.99 12.10 -3.90
CA PRO A 7 -1.43 13.43 -4.09
C PRO A 7 -2.00 14.46 -3.11
N LEU A 8 -1.12 15.30 -2.55
CA LEU A 8 -1.47 16.40 -1.66
C LEU A 8 -1.17 17.74 -2.33
N VAL A 9 -1.98 18.77 -2.05
CA VAL A 9 -1.82 20.10 -2.65
C VAL A 9 -0.72 20.91 -1.94
N ASN A 10 -0.46 20.63 -0.66
CA ASN A 10 0.56 21.29 0.15
C ASN A 10 1.31 20.28 1.01
N SER A 11 2.60 20.53 1.24
CA SER A 11 3.43 19.77 2.17
C SER A 11 2.86 19.84 3.60
N PRO A 12 2.66 18.71 4.30
CA PRO A 12 2.23 18.73 5.70
C PRO A 12 3.29 19.27 6.66
N GLU A 13 4.56 19.32 6.24
CA GLU A 13 5.67 19.78 7.08
C GLU A 13 5.93 21.29 6.92
N SER A 14 5.82 21.80 5.70
CA SER A 14 6.26 23.16 5.35
C SER A 14 5.15 24.05 4.79
N LEU A 15 3.98 23.49 4.48
CA LEU A 15 2.87 24.14 3.76
C LEU A 15 3.21 24.65 2.35
N ALA A 16 4.42 24.38 1.84
CA ALA A 16 4.79 24.67 0.47
C ALA A 16 3.82 23.97 -0.51
N PRO A 17 3.42 24.63 -1.62
CA PRO A 17 2.58 24.00 -2.63
C PRO A 17 3.29 22.80 -3.27
N ALA A 18 2.53 21.84 -3.76
CA ALA A 18 3.07 20.77 -4.59
C ALA A 18 3.42 21.30 -5.99
N ASP A 19 4.59 20.91 -6.49
CA ASP A 19 5.14 21.46 -7.73
C ASP A 19 4.82 20.60 -8.96
N GLU A 20 4.77 19.27 -8.81
CA GLU A 20 4.56 18.32 -9.90
C GLU A 20 3.87 17.03 -9.46
N PHE A 21 3.27 16.33 -10.42
CA PHE A 21 2.85 14.95 -10.25
C PHE A 21 4.00 14.02 -10.61
N VAL A 22 4.30 13.06 -9.73
CA VAL A 22 5.34 12.04 -9.93
C VAL A 22 4.66 10.69 -10.07
N GLU A 23 5.02 9.95 -11.11
CA GLU A 23 4.60 8.56 -11.27
C GLU A 23 5.38 7.68 -10.28
N VAL A 24 4.65 6.89 -9.49
CA VAL A 24 5.20 5.92 -8.54
C VAL A 24 4.96 4.51 -9.04
N ALA A 25 5.78 3.55 -8.63
CA ALA A 25 5.58 2.16 -9.00
C ALA A 25 4.32 1.59 -8.35
N ASP A 26 3.73 0.58 -8.98
CA ASP A 26 2.67 -0.25 -8.40
C ASP A 26 3.21 -1.39 -7.52
N ARG A 27 4.52 -1.36 -7.24
CA ARG A 27 5.25 -2.25 -6.35
C ARG A 27 5.65 -1.51 -5.09
N GLY A 28 5.72 -2.23 -3.97
CA GLY A 28 6.05 -1.63 -2.69
C GLY A 28 6.43 -2.63 -1.61
N VAL A 29 6.51 -2.12 -0.39
CA VAL A 29 6.88 -2.86 0.80
C VAL A 29 5.83 -2.71 1.90
N VAL A 30 5.48 -3.82 2.55
CA VAL A 30 4.66 -3.80 3.78
C VAL A 30 5.47 -3.18 4.91
N THR A 31 5.07 -2.00 5.38
CA THR A 31 5.76 -1.30 6.48
C THR A 31 5.21 -1.71 7.84
N THR A 32 3.91 -1.99 7.92
CA THR A 32 3.20 -2.56 9.07
C THR A 32 1.88 -3.17 8.60
N PHE A 33 1.25 -4.01 9.42
CA PHE A 33 0.00 -4.69 9.08
C PHE A 33 -0.79 -5.12 10.30
N CYS A 34 -2.07 -5.46 10.10
CA CYS A 34 -2.90 -6.14 11.08
C CYS A 34 -3.66 -7.31 10.44
N ILE A 35 -3.88 -8.36 11.23
CA ILE A 35 -4.72 -9.50 10.85
C ILE A 35 -6.09 -9.30 11.48
N VAL A 36 -7.10 -9.15 10.63
CA VAL A 36 -8.49 -8.95 11.03
C VAL A 36 -9.18 -10.31 11.16
N ASN A 37 -9.54 -10.66 12.39
CA ASN A 37 -10.18 -11.93 12.75
C ASN A 37 -11.68 -11.79 13.06
N ILE A 38 -12.17 -10.56 13.16
CA ILE A 38 -13.56 -10.25 13.51
C ILE A 38 -14.16 -9.44 12.36
N PRO A 39 -15.39 -9.75 11.91
CA PRO A 39 -16.01 -9.05 10.79
C PRO A 39 -16.18 -7.56 11.11
N VAL A 40 -15.87 -6.73 10.11
CA VAL A 40 -16.13 -5.28 10.17
C VAL A 40 -17.52 -5.04 9.57
N ILE A 41 -18.38 -4.35 10.30
CA ILE A 41 -19.75 -4.05 9.87
C ILE A 41 -19.70 -3.34 8.49
N GLY A 42 -20.44 -3.87 7.52
CA GLY A 42 -20.50 -3.31 6.17
C GLY A 42 -19.39 -3.79 5.21
N ARG A 43 -18.49 -4.67 5.64
CA ARG A 43 -17.50 -5.34 4.75
C ARG A 43 -17.69 -6.85 4.79
N ALA A 44 -17.91 -7.44 3.61
CA ALA A 44 -18.00 -8.89 3.43
C ALA A 44 -16.66 -9.41 2.87
N LEU A 45 -15.64 -9.50 3.74
CA LEU A 45 -14.36 -10.13 3.43
C LEU A 45 -14.27 -11.47 4.16
N GLU A 46 -13.65 -12.46 3.52
CA GLU A 46 -13.36 -13.74 4.15
C GLU A 46 -12.36 -13.55 5.31
N LEU A 47 -12.65 -14.14 6.46
CA LEU A 47 -11.80 -14.05 7.65
C LEU A 47 -10.90 -15.30 7.77
N PRO A 48 -9.68 -15.15 8.29
CA PRO A 48 -8.99 -13.89 8.58
C PRO A 48 -8.45 -13.23 7.30
N TYR A 49 -8.43 -11.89 7.27
CA TYR A 49 -7.77 -11.13 6.19
C TYR A 49 -6.74 -10.14 6.74
N VAL A 50 -5.89 -9.63 5.86
CA VAL A 50 -4.82 -8.69 6.21
C VAL A 50 -5.08 -7.32 5.62
N VAL A 51 -4.94 -6.29 6.45
CA VAL A 51 -4.77 -4.90 6.00
C VAL A 51 -3.34 -4.49 6.31
N ALA A 52 -2.66 -3.95 5.31
CA ALA A 52 -1.29 -3.49 5.43
C ALA A 52 -1.18 -1.99 5.13
N SER A 53 -0.19 -1.37 5.74
CA SER A 53 0.39 -0.11 5.29
C SER A 53 1.53 -0.47 4.31
N ILE A 54 1.44 0.05 3.09
CA ILE A 54 2.31 -0.29 1.96
C ILE A 54 2.96 0.98 1.44
N ALA A 55 4.28 1.06 1.53
CA ALA A 55 5.05 2.13 0.91
C ALA A 55 5.44 1.71 -0.51
N LEU A 56 4.86 2.39 -1.50
CA LEU A 56 5.18 2.19 -2.91
C LEU A 56 6.63 2.63 -3.20
N ASP A 57 7.27 1.99 -4.16
CA ASP A 57 8.60 2.43 -4.58
C ASP A 57 8.49 3.78 -5.29
N GLY A 58 9.27 4.76 -4.81
CA GLY A 58 9.18 6.15 -5.22
C GLY A 58 8.27 7.02 -4.34
N ALA A 59 7.52 6.44 -3.40
CA ALA A 59 6.74 7.19 -2.41
C ALA A 59 7.46 7.31 -1.07
N ASP A 60 7.30 8.46 -0.39
CA ASP A 60 7.83 8.72 0.96
C ASP A 60 6.84 8.40 2.09
N ILE A 61 5.61 8.01 1.73
CA ILE A 61 4.51 7.66 2.65
C ILE A 61 3.84 6.37 2.19
N SER A 62 3.19 5.69 3.13
CA SER A 62 2.42 4.48 2.88
C SER A 62 0.97 4.75 2.51
N ILE A 63 0.34 3.78 1.84
CA ILE A 63 -1.10 3.67 1.66
C ILE A 63 -1.63 2.43 2.36
N HIS A 64 -2.90 2.43 2.74
CA HIS A 64 -3.55 1.26 3.32
C HIS A 64 -4.23 0.43 2.25
N ALA A 65 -3.97 -0.87 2.21
CA ALA A 65 -4.62 -1.78 1.27
C ALA A 65 -4.71 -3.21 1.82
N LEU A 66 -5.53 -4.05 1.17
CA LEU A 66 -5.62 -5.48 1.46
C LEU A 66 -4.38 -6.22 0.94
N ILE A 67 -3.90 -7.21 1.69
CA ILE A 67 -2.99 -8.23 1.18
C ILE A 67 -3.80 -9.51 0.93
N GLN A 68 -3.69 -10.08 -0.28
CA GLN A 68 -4.29 -11.36 -0.65
C GLN A 68 -3.29 -12.23 -1.42
N GLU A 69 -3.76 -13.40 -1.90
CA GLU A 69 -2.95 -14.42 -2.59
C GLU A 69 -1.83 -15.02 -1.73
N CYS A 70 -1.93 -14.88 -0.41
CA CYS A 70 -1.11 -15.57 0.58
C CYS A 70 -1.91 -15.79 1.87
N LYS A 71 -1.39 -16.65 2.76
CA LYS A 71 -2.00 -16.83 4.08
C LYS A 71 -1.72 -15.61 4.96
N PRO A 72 -2.65 -15.20 5.84
CA PRO A 72 -2.43 -14.08 6.76
C PRO A 72 -1.17 -14.22 7.63
N GLU A 73 -0.83 -15.44 8.04
CA GLU A 73 0.36 -15.76 8.85
C GLU A 73 1.69 -15.61 8.09
N GLU A 74 1.67 -15.51 6.77
CA GLU A 74 2.87 -15.32 5.94
C GLU A 74 3.25 -13.84 5.83
N VAL A 75 2.31 -12.92 6.07
CA VAL A 75 2.54 -11.48 5.98
C VAL A 75 3.45 -11.01 7.10
N ARG A 76 4.42 -10.17 6.74
CA ARG A 76 5.44 -9.63 7.65
C ARG A 76 5.92 -8.26 7.15
N MET A 77 6.43 -7.45 8.07
CA MET A 77 7.09 -6.20 7.73
C MET A 77 8.30 -6.48 6.82
N GLY A 78 8.51 -5.67 5.80
CA GLY A 78 9.55 -5.87 4.78
C GLY A 78 9.12 -6.70 3.58
N MET A 79 7.97 -7.40 3.63
CA MET A 79 7.47 -8.19 2.50
C MET A 79 7.26 -7.31 1.26
N ARG A 80 7.79 -7.76 0.12
CA ARG A 80 7.67 -7.12 -1.18
C ARG A 80 6.37 -7.51 -1.88
N VAL A 81 5.58 -6.52 -2.27
CA VAL A 81 4.23 -6.69 -2.80
C VAL A 81 4.02 -5.88 -4.07
N GLU A 82 3.08 -6.32 -4.92
CA GLU A 82 2.65 -5.60 -6.11
C GLU A 82 1.12 -5.51 -6.16
N ALA A 83 0.62 -4.42 -6.73
CA ALA A 83 -0.80 -4.16 -6.85
C ALA A 83 -1.45 -5.10 -7.87
N VAL A 84 -2.62 -5.60 -7.52
CA VAL A 84 -3.53 -6.29 -8.43
C VAL A 84 -4.64 -5.31 -8.76
N TRP A 85 -4.66 -4.88 -10.02
CA TRP A 85 -5.59 -3.87 -10.50
C TRP A 85 -6.87 -4.49 -11.04
N LYS A 86 -7.97 -3.72 -11.02
CA LYS A 86 -9.15 -4.00 -11.84
C LYS A 86 -8.75 -4.15 -13.33
N PRO A 87 -9.53 -4.89 -14.14
CA PRO A 87 -9.31 -4.99 -15.58
C PRO A 87 -9.24 -3.62 -16.27
N ASP A 88 -8.50 -3.55 -17.37
CA ASP A 88 -8.44 -2.35 -18.21
C ASP A 88 -9.85 -2.01 -18.74
N GLY A 89 -10.31 -0.78 -18.49
CA GLY A 89 -11.66 -0.32 -18.82
C GLY A 89 -12.64 -0.23 -17.64
N GLU A 90 -12.31 -0.82 -16.49
CA GLU A 90 -13.10 -0.73 -15.24
C GLU A 90 -12.47 0.20 -14.20
N ARG A 91 -11.33 0.83 -14.53
CA ARG A 91 -10.61 1.75 -13.67
C ARG A 91 -11.16 3.16 -13.81
N GLU A 92 -11.36 3.84 -12.69
CA GLU A 92 -11.97 5.18 -12.59
C GLU A 92 -11.03 6.24 -11.98
N GLY A 93 -9.78 5.87 -11.69
CA GLY A 93 -8.84 6.71 -10.95
C GLY A 93 -9.11 6.73 -9.44
N SER A 94 -9.81 5.71 -8.93
CA SER A 94 -10.14 5.56 -7.51
C SER A 94 -9.13 4.66 -6.81
N HIS A 95 -8.97 4.82 -5.50
CA HIS A 95 -8.22 3.85 -4.67
C HIS A 95 -8.80 2.43 -4.81
N GLU A 96 -10.11 2.31 -5.06
CA GLU A 96 -10.79 1.03 -5.27
C GLU A 96 -10.42 0.35 -6.59
N ASP A 97 -9.65 0.99 -7.47
CA ASP A 97 -9.13 0.35 -8.68
C ASP A 97 -8.01 -0.64 -8.39
N ILE A 98 -7.40 -0.53 -7.20
CA ILE A 98 -6.53 -1.55 -6.63
C ILE A 98 -7.42 -2.53 -5.86
N LEU A 99 -7.53 -3.76 -6.36
CA LEU A 99 -8.32 -4.82 -5.72
C LEU A 99 -7.66 -5.27 -4.41
N HIS A 100 -6.35 -5.51 -4.46
CA HIS A 100 -5.49 -5.90 -3.35
C HIS A 100 -4.02 -5.82 -3.79
N PHE A 101 -3.11 -6.08 -2.87
CA PHE A 101 -1.71 -6.36 -3.17
C PHE A 101 -1.41 -7.84 -2.93
N ARG A 102 -0.51 -8.40 -3.74
CA ARG A 102 -0.03 -9.78 -3.60
C ARG A 102 1.49 -9.82 -3.36
N PRO A 103 2.03 -10.86 -2.69
CA PRO A 103 3.46 -11.02 -2.57
C PRO A 103 4.13 -11.25 -3.93
N THR A 104 5.29 -10.62 -4.13
CA THR A 104 6.10 -10.78 -5.35
C THR A 104 7.00 -12.01 -5.33
N GLY A 105 7.26 -12.57 -4.13
CA GLY A 105 8.27 -13.61 -3.92
C GLY A 105 9.71 -13.09 -3.81
N GLU A 106 9.94 -11.79 -4.00
CA GLU A 106 11.24 -11.17 -3.78
C GLU A 106 11.66 -11.22 -2.29
N PRO A 107 12.96 -11.22 -1.98
CA PRO A 107 13.44 -11.13 -0.60
C PRO A 107 12.88 -9.90 0.11
N ASP A 108 12.69 -10.02 1.42
CA ASP A 108 12.20 -8.92 2.24
C ASP A 108 13.16 -7.73 2.19
N MET A 109 12.59 -6.53 2.15
CA MET A 109 13.34 -5.30 2.33
C MET A 109 13.83 -5.19 3.79
N PRO A 110 15.11 -4.86 4.03
CA PRO A 110 15.59 -4.55 5.37
C PRO A 110 14.82 -3.38 6.01
N ARG A 111 14.66 -3.41 7.33
CA ARG A 111 13.88 -2.41 8.08
C ARG A 111 14.31 -0.97 7.79
N GLU A 112 15.61 -0.74 7.67
CA GLU A 112 16.20 0.56 7.37
C GLU A 112 15.68 1.15 6.06
N GLY A 113 15.30 0.30 5.10
CA GLY A 113 14.80 0.71 3.79
C GLY A 113 13.36 1.23 3.80
N PHE A 114 12.59 1.04 4.87
CA PHE A 114 11.18 1.46 4.90
C PHE A 114 10.72 2.09 6.22
N ILE A 115 11.54 2.11 7.26
CA ILE A 115 11.12 2.60 8.58
C ILE A 115 10.67 4.08 8.59
N ASN A 116 11.18 4.89 7.66
CA ASN A 116 10.82 6.30 7.53
C ASN A 116 9.63 6.55 6.60
N ARG A 117 9.00 5.48 6.08
CA ARG A 117 7.86 5.49 5.16
C ARG A 117 6.61 4.87 5.79
N LEU A 118 6.55 4.82 7.13
CA LEU A 118 5.41 4.33 7.90
C LEU A 118 4.17 5.19 7.66
#